data_AF-A0A7X7RIU1-F1
#
_entry.id   AF-A0A7X7RIU1-F1
#
_cell.length_a   1.000
_cell.length_b   1.000
_cell.length_c   1.000
_cell.angle_alpha   90.00
_cell.angle_beta   90.00
_cell.angle_gamma   90.00
#
_symmetry.space_group_name_H-M   'P 1'
#
loop_
_entity.id
_entity.type
_entity.pdbx_description
1 polymer ?
#
loop_
_entity_poly.entity_id
_entity_poly.type
_entity_poly.pdbx_seq_one_letter_code
_entity_poly.pdbx_strand_id
1 'polypeptide(L)'
;MKREIRYLSLCGLLGYGYAPASLTNALQEDLDFIGVDAGSTDPGPYYLGSGNNFVKPLQVKRDLSLALKPALERKIPLIIGSAGGSGAAPHLEQTLDILRQIAAEQSLSFRVAIIRSDLDREILHRAVAENRLQPCGGAPPFDPALIPQLCHPVAQFGTEPIIAALQMQPDVVLSGRCCDTAVFAAYPILHGFPAGLALHAAKIAECGALCARPVGANDSLLVRLRHDSFTIEPPNPSRRCTPDSVAAHSLYEQPDPNCFFEPEGEIDLRQCQFQQSSARAVTVSGSVLHPAVRPTTKLEGAVLRGYRSISIAGLHDPAAIANLAEIEQGVREAVQESASFVREGEYTLRFLRYGLDAVCGRCTAPAAPLPAEVGLVLEAVAPSQEQADALVSLARSKALHQGFTGRKATAGNLAFPFSPSDFQGGPVYEFALYHLLDLPLICKPELLEIK
;
A
#
# COMPACT_ATOMS: atom_id res chain seq x y z
N MET A 1 1.89 -0.44 37.48
CA MET A 1 1.99 -0.92 36.08
C MET A 1 0.59 -1.26 35.60
N LYS A 2 0.23 -0.86 34.38
CA LYS A 2 -1.11 -1.10 33.82
C LYS A 2 -1.29 -2.60 33.56
N ARG A 3 -2.45 -3.17 33.91
CA ARG A 3 -2.69 -4.63 33.77
C ARG A 3 -3.08 -5.05 32.36
N GLU A 4 -3.77 -4.18 31.65
CA GLU A 4 -4.33 -4.42 30.32
C GLU A 4 -4.28 -3.12 29.51
N ILE A 5 -4.00 -3.23 28.21
CA ILE A 5 -4.17 -2.15 27.25
C ILE A 5 -5.33 -2.48 26.34
N ARG A 6 -6.21 -1.50 26.10
CA ARG A 6 -7.35 -1.61 25.21
C ARG A 6 -7.19 -0.63 24.07
N TYR A 7 -7.24 -1.10 22.84
CA TYR A 7 -7.14 -0.20 21.70
C TYR A 7 -8.03 -0.64 20.56
N LEU A 8 -8.39 0.35 19.74
CA LEU A 8 -9.23 0.16 18.56
C LEU A 8 -8.37 0.34 17.31
N SER A 9 -8.37 -0.67 16.44
CA SER A 9 -8.06 -0.47 15.03
C SER A 9 -9.32 0.00 14.31
N LEU A 10 -9.28 1.22 13.75
CA LEU A 10 -10.46 1.85 13.14
C LEU A 10 -10.96 1.09 11.92
N CYS A 11 -10.06 0.73 11.02
CA CYS A 11 -10.29 0.00 9.78
C CYS A 11 -8.94 -0.50 9.24
N GLY A 12 -8.97 -1.33 8.20
CA GLY A 12 -7.76 -1.88 7.60
C GLY A 12 -6.97 -0.93 6.69
N LEU A 13 -7.54 0.21 6.32
CA LEU A 13 -6.82 1.30 5.66
C LEU A 13 -7.62 2.60 5.77
N LEU A 14 -6.97 3.70 6.16
CA LEU A 14 -7.65 4.99 6.33
C LEU A 14 -8.35 5.46 5.05
N GLY A 15 -9.67 5.64 5.11
CA GLY A 15 -10.52 6.04 3.99
C GLY A 15 -11.18 4.87 3.25
N TYR A 16 -10.92 3.61 3.62
CA TYR A 16 -11.77 2.49 3.17
C TYR A 16 -13.17 2.52 3.80
N GLY A 17 -13.35 3.30 4.87
CA GLY A 17 -14.59 3.38 5.61
C GLY A 17 -14.65 2.36 6.75
N TYR A 18 -15.47 2.69 7.74
CA TYR A 18 -15.89 1.81 8.82
C TYR A 18 -17.31 2.15 9.27
N ALA A 19 -18.02 1.18 9.83
CA ALA A 19 -19.38 1.42 10.33
C ALA A 19 -19.34 2.36 11.56
N PRO A 20 -20.09 3.49 11.57
CA PRO A 20 -20.14 4.37 12.74
C PRO A 20 -20.59 3.64 14.02
N ALA A 21 -21.48 2.65 13.88
CA ALA A 21 -21.91 1.80 14.99
C ALA A 21 -20.75 1.01 15.62
N SER A 22 -19.76 0.56 14.83
CA SER A 22 -18.59 -0.14 15.36
C SER A 22 -17.73 0.77 16.21
N LEU A 23 -17.53 2.02 15.79
CA LEU A 23 -16.86 3.04 16.59
C LEU A 23 -17.66 3.32 17.88
N THR A 24 -18.97 3.53 17.78
CA THR A 24 -19.83 3.74 18.96
C THR A 24 -19.74 2.59 19.97
N ASN A 25 -19.79 1.34 19.49
CA ASN A 25 -19.67 0.15 20.33
C ASN A 25 -18.29 0.06 20.99
N ALA A 26 -17.21 0.32 20.24
CA ALA A 26 -15.86 0.30 20.79
C ALA A 26 -15.64 1.38 21.86
N LEU A 27 -16.23 2.56 21.67
CA LEU A 27 -16.21 3.65 22.64
C LEU A 27 -17.05 3.37 23.91
N GLN A 28 -17.72 2.23 24.04
CA GLN A 28 -18.28 1.79 25.31
C GLN A 28 -17.21 1.25 26.28
N GLU A 29 -16.02 0.95 25.76
CA GLU A 29 -14.86 0.52 26.54
C GLU A 29 -13.95 1.71 26.87
N ASP A 30 -13.19 1.58 27.95
CA ASP A 30 -12.10 2.50 28.30
C ASP A 30 -10.89 2.27 27.39
N LEU A 31 -10.92 2.83 26.18
CA LEU A 31 -9.82 2.74 25.22
C LEU A 31 -8.63 3.60 25.63
N ASP A 32 -7.44 3.08 25.40
CA ASP A 32 -6.17 3.73 25.71
C ASP A 32 -5.58 4.48 24.53
N PHE A 33 -5.87 4.02 23.32
CA PHE A 33 -5.59 4.71 22.07
C PHE A 33 -6.49 4.18 20.96
N ILE A 34 -6.58 4.95 19.89
CA ILE A 34 -7.19 4.55 18.62
C ILE A 34 -6.07 4.58 17.57
N GLY A 35 -5.91 3.51 16.80
CA GLY A 35 -4.94 3.40 15.73
C GLY A 35 -5.61 3.21 14.37
N VAL A 36 -4.98 3.74 13.33
CA VAL A 36 -5.33 3.46 11.95
C VAL A 36 -4.08 3.55 11.09
N ASP A 37 -3.84 2.52 10.28
CA ASP A 37 -2.81 2.59 9.26
C ASP A 37 -3.39 3.12 7.94
N ALA A 38 -2.58 3.86 7.19
CA ALA A 38 -2.91 4.35 5.87
C ALA A 38 -1.93 3.86 4.81
N GLY A 39 -1.02 2.95 5.15
CA GLY A 39 0.09 2.49 4.34
C GLY A 39 -0.28 1.37 3.38
N SER A 40 0.35 1.34 2.21
CA SER A 40 0.32 0.17 1.33
C SER A 40 1.37 0.28 0.22
N THR A 41 1.91 -0.87 -0.21
CA THR A 41 2.71 -1.00 -1.44
C THR A 41 2.00 -1.75 -2.56
N ASP A 42 0.85 -2.38 -2.27
CA ASP A 42 0.00 -3.10 -3.23
C ASP A 42 -0.38 -2.31 -4.48
N PRO A 43 -0.71 -0.99 -4.39
CA PRO A 43 -1.03 -0.22 -5.59
C PRO A 43 0.19 0.10 -6.46
N GLY A 44 1.38 -0.33 -6.05
CA GLY A 44 2.64 -0.13 -6.77
C GLY A 44 3.25 1.26 -6.56
N PRO A 45 4.28 1.61 -7.35
CA PRO A 45 5.16 2.76 -7.10
C PRO A 45 4.55 4.12 -7.46
N TYR A 46 3.36 4.14 -8.09
CA TYR A 46 2.76 5.38 -8.62
C TYR A 46 2.53 6.43 -7.53
N TYR A 47 1.96 6.04 -6.40
CA TYR A 47 1.59 6.97 -5.33
C TYR A 47 2.84 7.54 -4.63
N LEU A 48 3.83 6.69 -4.33
CA LEU A 48 5.13 7.14 -3.83
C LEU A 48 5.81 8.10 -4.81
N GLY A 49 5.89 7.73 -6.09
CA GLY A 49 6.60 8.51 -7.10
C GLY A 49 5.92 9.83 -7.46
N SER A 50 4.59 9.88 -7.44
CA SER A 50 3.83 11.09 -7.78
C SER A 50 3.54 12.00 -6.58
N GLY A 51 3.69 11.51 -5.35
CA GLY A 51 3.31 12.23 -4.13
C GLY A 51 1.79 12.39 -3.95
N ASN A 52 0.99 11.68 -4.75
CA ASN A 52 -0.47 11.67 -4.62
C ASN A 52 -0.92 10.64 -3.59
N ASN A 53 -1.98 10.94 -2.85
CA ASN A 53 -2.58 9.96 -1.95
C ASN A 53 -3.21 8.78 -2.70
N PHE A 54 -3.04 7.58 -2.15
CA PHE A 54 -3.71 6.38 -2.64
C PHE A 54 -5.24 6.51 -2.53
N VAL A 55 -5.73 6.82 -1.33
CA VAL A 55 -7.15 7.01 -1.05
C VAL A 55 -7.54 8.48 -1.23
N LYS A 56 -8.78 8.72 -1.71
CA LYS A 56 -9.24 10.08 -2.03
C LYS A 56 -9.42 10.94 -0.76
N PRO A 57 -9.11 12.24 -0.81
CA PRO A 57 -9.22 13.13 0.36
C PRO A 57 -10.59 13.13 1.05
N LEU A 58 -11.69 13.05 0.29
CA LEU A 58 -13.05 13.01 0.87
C LEU A 58 -13.30 11.76 1.73
N GLN A 59 -12.72 10.63 1.34
CA GLN A 59 -12.84 9.38 2.09
C GLN A 59 -12.04 9.43 3.39
N VAL A 60 -10.78 9.89 3.31
CA VAL A 60 -9.92 10.10 4.48
C VAL A 60 -10.57 11.09 5.46
N LYS A 61 -11.08 12.21 4.95
CA LYS A 61 -11.77 13.22 5.75
C LYS A 61 -12.99 12.65 6.46
N ARG A 62 -13.82 11.85 5.78
CA ARG A 62 -14.97 11.18 6.39
C ARG A 62 -14.54 10.34 7.59
N ASP A 63 -13.52 9.51 7.42
CA ASP A 63 -13.08 8.57 8.45
C ASP A 63 -12.49 9.28 9.66
N LEU A 64 -11.64 10.28 9.43
CA LEU A 64 -11.05 11.09 10.50
C LEU A 64 -12.11 11.97 11.20
N SER A 65 -13.07 12.53 10.46
CA SER A 65 -14.12 13.39 11.03
C SER A 65 -14.98 12.67 12.06
N LEU A 66 -15.16 11.36 11.90
CA LEU A 66 -15.94 10.52 12.81
C LEU A 66 -15.15 10.12 14.06
N ALA A 67 -13.85 9.83 13.93
CA ALA A 67 -13.02 9.35 15.03
C ALA A 67 -12.39 10.48 15.86
N LEU A 68 -11.98 11.58 15.23
CA LEU A 68 -11.18 12.63 15.88
C LEU A 68 -11.92 13.29 17.03
N LYS A 69 -13.15 13.76 16.81
CA LYS A 69 -13.94 14.43 17.85
C LYS A 69 -14.15 13.56 19.10
N PRO A 70 -14.68 12.33 19.01
CA PRO A 70 -14.85 11.50 20.21
C PRO A 70 -13.51 11.12 20.86
N ALA A 71 -12.42 10.97 20.08
CA ALA A 71 -11.09 10.74 20.63
C ALA A 71 -10.62 11.92 21.50
N LEU A 72 -10.78 13.16 21.01
CA LEU A 72 -10.43 14.38 21.75
C LEU A 72 -11.30 14.57 23.00
N GLU A 73 -12.62 14.41 22.89
CA GLU A 73 -13.56 14.55 24.02
C GLU A 73 -13.23 13.59 25.17
N ARG A 74 -12.72 12.39 24.83
CA ARG A 74 -12.36 11.33 25.78
C ARG A 74 -10.87 11.30 26.13
N LYS A 75 -10.05 12.18 25.54
CA LYS A 75 -8.59 12.22 25.70
C LYS A 75 -7.91 10.90 25.33
N ILE A 76 -8.40 10.27 24.27
CA ILE A 76 -7.82 9.05 23.69
C ILE A 76 -6.89 9.49 22.55
N PRO A 77 -5.57 9.18 22.61
CA PRO A 77 -4.66 9.52 21.53
C PRO A 77 -5.03 8.77 20.25
N LEU A 78 -5.04 9.49 19.13
CA LEU A 78 -5.26 8.94 17.79
C LEU A 78 -3.92 8.79 17.06
N ILE A 79 -3.55 7.57 16.68
CA ILE A 79 -2.30 7.26 15.99
C ILE A 79 -2.59 6.93 14.52
N ILE A 80 -2.01 7.69 13.60
CA ILE A 80 -2.16 7.54 12.16
C ILE A 80 -0.82 7.13 11.56
N GLY A 81 -0.75 5.91 11.02
CA GLY A 81 0.43 5.37 10.32
C GLY A 81 0.46 5.72 8.83
N SER A 82 1.67 5.76 8.26
CA SER A 82 1.91 5.78 6.80
C SER A 82 0.99 6.73 6.00
N ALA A 83 0.96 8.00 6.39
CA ALA A 83 0.04 8.99 5.81
C ALA A 83 -0.06 8.92 4.28
N GLY A 84 -1.30 8.87 3.77
CA GLY A 84 -1.63 8.92 2.34
C GLY A 84 -1.19 7.74 1.47
N GLY A 85 -0.80 6.59 2.05
CA GLY A 85 -0.39 5.39 1.30
C GLY A 85 1.10 5.15 1.41
N SER A 86 1.89 6.13 0.99
CA SER A 86 3.34 5.99 0.86
C SER A 86 4.13 6.79 1.90
N GLY A 87 3.48 7.65 2.69
CA GLY A 87 4.09 8.26 3.87
C GLY A 87 5.19 9.30 3.62
N ALA A 88 5.44 9.72 2.38
CA ALA A 88 6.38 10.81 2.08
C ALA A 88 5.80 12.20 2.44
N ALA A 89 6.65 13.23 2.47
CA ALA A 89 6.28 14.59 2.88
C ALA A 89 5.00 15.13 2.20
N PRO A 90 4.79 15.01 0.87
CA PRO A 90 3.54 15.48 0.24
C PRO A 90 2.29 14.81 0.79
N HIS A 91 2.35 13.52 1.14
CA HIS A 91 1.23 12.75 1.67
C HIS A 91 0.91 13.18 3.11
N LEU A 92 1.98 13.39 3.90
CA LEU A 92 1.87 13.85 5.28
C LEU A 92 1.25 15.25 5.33
N GLU A 93 1.71 16.18 4.50
CA GLU A 93 1.16 17.54 4.44
C GLU A 93 -0.30 17.53 3.96
N GLN A 94 -0.66 16.73 2.95
CA GLN A 94 -2.06 16.57 2.52
C GLN A 94 -2.97 16.02 3.62
N THR A 95 -2.48 15.05 4.41
CA THR A 95 -3.24 14.48 5.53
C THR A 95 -3.36 15.47 6.68
N LEU A 96 -2.32 16.25 6.95
CA LEU A 96 -2.33 17.35 7.92
C LEU A 96 -3.33 18.45 7.54
N ASP A 97 -3.42 18.77 6.25
CA ASP A 97 -4.42 19.72 5.74
C ASP A 97 -5.86 19.21 5.93
N ILE A 98 -6.09 17.90 5.77
CA ILE A 98 -7.39 17.29 6.10
C ILE A 98 -7.69 17.45 7.60
N LEU A 99 -6.72 17.21 8.48
CA LEU A 99 -6.89 17.41 9.92
C LEU A 99 -7.22 18.88 10.26
N ARG A 100 -6.54 19.85 9.62
CA ARG A 100 -6.83 21.29 9.77
C ARG A 100 -8.24 21.65 9.30
N GLN A 101 -8.69 21.08 8.18
CA GLN A 101 -10.06 21.30 7.69
C GLN A 101 -11.10 20.78 8.68
N ILE A 102 -10.89 19.57 9.22
CA ILE A 102 -11.78 18.98 10.22
C ILE A 102 -11.81 19.84 11.49
N ALA A 103 -10.64 20.31 11.94
CA ALA A 103 -10.53 21.19 13.08
C ALA A 103 -11.37 22.47 12.91
N ALA A 104 -11.25 23.14 11.76
CA ALA A 104 -12.03 24.33 11.45
C ALA A 104 -13.54 24.04 11.36
N GLU A 105 -13.94 22.96 10.69
CA GLU A 105 -15.35 22.59 10.50
C GLU A 105 -16.05 22.17 11.80
N GLN A 106 -15.31 21.53 12.71
CA GLN A 106 -15.86 21.00 13.96
C GLN A 106 -15.49 21.85 15.19
N SER A 107 -14.79 22.98 14.99
CA SER A 107 -14.30 23.86 16.06
C SER A 107 -13.46 23.12 17.10
N LEU A 108 -12.50 22.31 16.63
CA LEU A 108 -11.61 21.50 17.47
C LEU A 108 -10.23 22.14 17.56
N SER A 109 -9.58 22.01 18.72
CA SER A 109 -8.18 22.39 18.93
C SER A 109 -7.46 21.23 19.60
N PHE A 110 -6.28 20.88 19.09
CA PHE A 110 -5.53 19.71 19.54
C PHE A 110 -4.05 19.79 19.14
N ARG A 111 -3.22 19.00 19.83
CA ARG A 111 -1.79 18.86 19.55
C ARG A 111 -1.53 17.65 18.67
N VAL A 112 -0.78 17.83 17.60
CA VAL A 112 -0.35 16.76 16.70
C VAL A 112 1.17 16.60 16.74
N ALA A 113 1.64 15.38 16.99
CA ALA A 113 3.04 15.01 16.82
C ALA A 113 3.23 14.45 15.41
N ILE A 114 4.10 15.06 14.63
CA ILE A 114 4.39 14.71 13.24
C ILE A 114 5.73 13.99 13.17
N ILE A 115 5.77 12.84 12.50
CA ILE A 115 7.01 12.10 12.24
C ILE A 115 7.23 12.06 10.74
N ARG A 116 8.31 12.69 10.24
CA ARG A 116 8.69 12.63 8.82
C ARG A 116 9.62 11.46 8.56
N SER A 117 9.37 10.73 7.47
CA SER A 117 10.15 9.57 7.04
C SER A 117 11.01 9.82 5.81
N ASP A 118 10.92 11.00 5.20
CA ASP A 118 11.68 11.36 4.00
C ASP A 118 13.19 11.24 4.25
N LEU A 119 13.88 10.63 3.28
CA LEU A 119 15.32 10.43 3.33
C LEU A 119 16.07 11.59 2.69
N ASP A 120 17.06 12.09 3.40
CA ASP A 120 18.08 12.94 2.81
C ASP A 120 18.94 12.13 1.82
N ARG A 121 19.19 12.70 0.64
CA ARG A 121 20.06 12.12 -0.38
C ARG A 121 21.47 11.92 0.13
N GLU A 122 21.94 12.76 1.05
CA GLU A 122 23.25 12.61 1.69
C GLU A 122 23.34 11.31 2.51
N ILE A 123 22.24 10.88 3.16
CA ILE A 123 22.20 9.61 3.88
C ILE A 123 22.35 8.44 2.89
N LEU A 124 21.71 8.52 1.73
CA LEU A 124 21.84 7.50 0.67
C LEU A 124 23.25 7.44 0.09
N HIS A 125 23.86 8.59 -0.21
CA HIS A 125 25.24 8.65 -0.68
C HIS A 125 26.21 8.03 0.33
N ARG A 126 26.06 8.36 1.62
CA ARG A 126 26.84 7.73 2.70
C ARG A 126 26.61 6.23 2.78
N ALA A 127 25.36 5.79 2.74
CA ALA A 127 25.02 4.37 2.83
C ALA A 127 25.61 3.55 1.67
N VAL A 128 25.66 4.10 0.46
CA VAL A 128 26.36 3.50 -0.68
C VAL A 128 27.86 3.46 -0.45
N ALA A 129 28.47 4.59 -0.07
CA ALA A 129 29.92 4.69 0.12
C ALA A 129 30.45 3.75 1.22
N GLU A 130 29.65 3.52 2.27
CA GLU A 130 29.97 2.63 3.38
C GLU A 130 29.50 1.17 3.16
N ASN A 131 28.87 0.86 2.02
CA ASN A 131 28.30 -0.46 1.71
C ASN A 131 27.28 -0.96 2.76
N ARG A 132 26.37 -0.07 3.18
CA ARG A 132 25.37 -0.31 4.24
C ARG A 132 23.93 -0.48 3.71
N LEU A 133 23.77 -0.56 2.40
CA LEU A 133 22.49 -0.91 1.75
C LEU A 133 22.50 -2.38 1.34
N GLN A 134 21.43 -3.09 1.67
CA GLN A 134 21.22 -4.48 1.29
C GLN A 134 19.87 -4.61 0.59
N PRO A 135 19.75 -5.40 -0.49
CA PRO A 135 18.44 -5.63 -1.11
C PRO A 135 17.45 -6.22 -0.11
N CYS A 136 16.20 -5.76 -0.17
CA CYS A 136 15.11 -6.33 0.62
C CYS A 136 14.28 -7.29 -0.26
N GLY A 137 14.10 -8.53 0.19
CA GLY A 137 13.37 -9.55 -0.58
C GLY A 137 14.01 -9.84 -1.94
N GLY A 138 13.22 -9.76 -3.01
CA GLY A 138 13.67 -10.01 -4.39
C GLY A 138 14.25 -8.80 -5.13
N ALA A 139 14.54 -7.70 -4.45
CA ALA A 139 15.08 -6.49 -5.08
C ALA A 139 16.48 -6.74 -5.70
N PRO A 140 16.80 -6.11 -6.85
CA PRO A 140 18.15 -6.15 -7.40
C PRO A 140 19.12 -5.29 -6.56
N PRO A 141 20.45 -5.44 -6.74
CA PRO A 141 21.42 -4.51 -6.17
C PRO A 141 21.10 -3.05 -6.52
N PHE A 142 21.24 -2.15 -5.54
CA PHE A 142 20.97 -0.72 -5.76
C PHE A 142 21.97 -0.11 -6.75
N ASP A 143 21.45 0.64 -7.73
CA ASP A 143 22.24 1.45 -8.65
C ASP A 143 22.39 2.89 -8.09
N PRO A 144 23.60 3.31 -7.66
CA PRO A 144 23.83 4.66 -7.14
C PRO A 144 23.53 5.78 -8.14
N ALA A 145 23.54 5.51 -9.45
CA ALA A 145 23.22 6.50 -10.47
C ALA A 145 21.74 6.93 -10.44
N LEU A 146 20.88 6.17 -9.75
CA LEU A 146 19.46 6.49 -9.59
C LEU A 146 19.18 7.50 -8.47
N ILE A 147 20.13 7.76 -7.55
CA ILE A 147 19.91 8.68 -6.41
C ILE A 147 19.34 10.05 -6.84
N PRO A 148 19.86 10.72 -7.89
CA PRO A 148 19.33 12.01 -8.32
C PRO A 148 17.89 11.95 -8.86
N GLN A 149 17.48 10.78 -9.35
CA GLN A 149 16.19 10.51 -9.99
C GLN A 149 15.12 10.03 -9.02
N LEU A 150 15.51 9.65 -7.79
CA LEU A 150 14.56 9.18 -6.78
C LEU A 150 13.53 10.27 -6.45
N CYS A 151 12.27 9.91 -6.66
CA CYS A 151 11.10 10.61 -6.21
C CYS A 151 10.76 10.12 -4.79
N HIS A 152 10.68 11.08 -3.86
CA HIS A 152 10.16 10.88 -2.50
C HIS A 152 10.73 9.65 -1.76
N PRO A 153 12.06 9.47 -1.68
CA PRO A 153 12.61 8.33 -0.95
C PRO A 153 12.22 8.43 0.54
N VAL A 154 11.73 7.34 1.12
CA VAL A 154 11.27 7.28 2.51
C VAL A 154 11.89 6.10 3.24
N ALA A 155 11.96 6.21 4.56
CA ALA A 155 12.36 5.16 5.46
C ALA A 155 11.15 4.61 6.22
N GLN A 156 10.85 3.33 6.03
CA GLN A 156 9.84 2.59 6.77
C GLN A 156 10.42 2.16 8.12
N PHE A 157 10.13 2.95 9.17
CA PHE A 157 10.65 2.73 10.52
C PHE A 157 9.68 1.90 11.40
N GLY A 158 10.20 1.35 12.50
CA GLY A 158 9.44 0.56 13.49
C GLY A 158 8.78 1.40 14.60
N THR A 159 8.71 0.87 15.81
CA THR A 159 7.98 1.48 16.93
C THR A 159 8.67 2.70 17.55
N GLU A 160 10.00 2.79 17.47
CA GLU A 160 10.80 3.79 18.20
C GLU A 160 10.38 5.25 17.93
N PRO A 161 10.21 5.72 16.67
CA PRO A 161 9.76 7.10 16.43
C PRO A 161 8.35 7.41 16.95
N ILE A 162 7.44 6.42 16.90
CA ILE A 162 6.08 6.56 17.43
C ILE A 162 6.09 6.60 18.96
N ILE A 163 6.94 5.79 19.61
CA ILE A 163 7.16 5.85 21.06
C ILE A 163 7.66 7.24 21.47
N ALA A 164 8.64 7.79 20.75
CA ALA A 164 9.14 9.15 21.00
C ALA A 164 8.04 10.21 20.83
N ALA A 165 7.18 10.06 19.81
CA ALA A 165 6.05 10.96 19.60
C ALA A 165 5.03 10.88 20.75
N LEU A 166 4.68 9.67 21.19
CA LEU A 166 3.73 9.45 22.29
C LEU A 166 4.25 10.00 23.64
N GLN A 167 5.56 10.01 23.87
CA GLN A 167 6.17 10.61 25.06
C GLN A 167 5.95 12.14 25.13
N MET A 168 5.71 12.80 24.00
CA MET A 168 5.34 14.21 23.94
C MET A 168 3.87 14.45 24.31
N GLN A 169 3.12 13.38 24.57
CA GLN A 169 1.70 13.35 24.96
C GLN A 169 0.77 14.09 23.98
N PRO A 170 0.89 13.91 22.66
CA PRO A 170 0.02 14.56 21.69
C PRO A 170 -1.40 13.97 21.78
N ASP A 171 -2.37 14.72 21.25
CA ASP A 171 -3.72 14.21 21.02
C ASP A 171 -3.77 13.34 19.76
N VAL A 172 -2.94 13.68 18.76
CA VAL A 172 -2.81 12.95 17.49
C VAL A 172 -1.34 12.67 17.18
N VAL A 173 -0.99 11.46 16.78
CA VAL A 173 0.29 11.15 16.13
C VAL A 173 0.02 10.98 14.64
N LEU A 174 0.71 11.75 13.79
CA LEU A 174 0.68 11.62 12.34
C LEU A 174 2.06 11.20 11.84
N SER A 175 2.15 9.96 11.38
CA SER A 175 3.39 9.38 10.88
C SER A 175 3.46 9.43 9.36
N GLY A 176 4.67 9.69 8.84
CA GLY A 176 5.08 9.27 7.50
C GLY A 176 5.18 7.75 7.42
N ARG A 177 6.00 7.23 6.50
CA ARG A 177 6.11 5.79 6.26
C ARG A 177 6.62 5.07 7.50
N CYS A 178 5.85 4.12 8.00
CA CYS A 178 6.20 3.25 9.12
C CYS A 178 5.76 1.81 8.83
N CYS A 179 6.21 0.86 9.64
CA CYS A 179 5.61 -0.46 9.67
C CYS A 179 4.19 -0.36 10.21
N ASP A 180 3.26 -1.11 9.63
CA ASP A 180 1.84 -1.04 9.96
C ASP A 180 1.63 -1.53 11.42
N THR A 181 2.43 -2.51 11.85
CA THR A 181 2.49 -2.99 13.24
C THR A 181 2.94 -1.91 14.23
N ALA A 182 3.79 -0.97 13.81
CA ALA A 182 4.32 0.07 14.69
C ALA A 182 3.20 0.97 15.26
N VAL A 183 2.16 1.21 14.46
CA VAL A 183 0.98 2.01 14.82
C VAL A 183 0.31 1.48 16.09
N PHE A 184 0.25 0.15 16.23
CA PHE A 184 -0.48 -0.51 17.32
C PHE A 184 0.43 -1.06 18.42
N ALA A 185 1.71 -1.32 18.13
CA ALA A 185 2.66 -1.88 19.09
C ALA A 185 3.40 -0.81 19.92
N ALA A 186 3.57 0.42 19.39
CA ALA A 186 4.34 1.47 20.05
C ALA A 186 3.78 1.85 21.43
N TYR A 187 2.47 2.09 21.55
CA TYR A 187 1.85 2.47 22.83
C TYR A 187 1.97 1.34 23.88
N PRO A 188 1.68 0.06 23.57
CA PRO A 188 1.96 -1.05 24.47
C PRO A 188 3.40 -1.17 24.95
N ILE A 189 4.36 -1.08 24.04
CA ILE A 189 5.79 -1.22 24.35
C ILE A 189 6.25 -0.07 25.25
N LEU A 190 5.82 1.17 24.97
CA LEU A 190 6.06 2.33 25.84
C LEU A 190 5.57 2.09 27.28
N HIS A 191 4.48 1.34 27.46
CA HIS A 191 3.91 1.04 28.77
C HIS A 191 4.43 -0.27 29.39
N GLY A 192 5.47 -0.87 28.81
CA GLY A 192 6.17 -2.03 29.35
C GLY A 192 5.53 -3.39 29.07
N PHE A 193 4.62 -3.48 28.09
CA PHE A 193 4.08 -4.77 27.65
C PHE A 193 5.09 -5.50 26.75
N PRO A 194 5.08 -6.85 26.71
CA PRO A 194 6.03 -7.60 25.90
C PRO A 194 5.89 -7.29 24.40
N ALA A 195 7.00 -6.89 23.78
CA ALA A 195 7.03 -6.48 22.38
C ALA A 195 6.57 -7.57 21.41
N GLY A 196 6.92 -8.84 21.64
CA GLY A 196 6.49 -9.95 20.77
C GLY A 196 4.96 -10.11 20.71
N LEU A 197 4.27 -9.99 21.86
CA LEU A 197 2.80 -10.02 21.90
C LEU A 197 2.19 -8.74 21.31
N ALA A 198 2.79 -7.59 21.58
CA ALA A 198 2.31 -6.31 21.05
C ALA A 198 2.39 -6.27 19.52
N LEU A 199 3.51 -6.71 18.93
CA LEU A 199 3.73 -6.77 17.49
C LEU A 199 2.83 -7.82 16.82
N HIS A 200 2.62 -8.99 17.43
CA HIS A 200 1.69 -9.97 16.87
C HIS A 200 0.23 -9.49 16.93
N ALA A 201 -0.19 -8.86 18.04
CA ALA A 201 -1.51 -8.26 18.13
C ALA A 201 -1.68 -7.15 17.07
N ALA A 202 -0.64 -6.33 16.88
CA ALA A 202 -0.59 -5.28 15.88
C ALA A 202 -0.71 -5.81 14.46
N LYS A 203 0.00 -6.91 14.12
CA LYS A 203 -0.06 -7.58 12.81
C LYS A 203 -1.48 -7.99 12.43
N ILE A 204 -2.28 -8.38 13.42
CA ILE A 204 -3.69 -8.72 13.19
C ILE A 204 -4.56 -7.47 13.13
N ALA A 205 -4.23 -6.45 13.92
CA ALA A 205 -5.00 -5.21 14.02
C ALA A 205 -4.82 -4.27 12.82
N GLU A 206 -3.68 -4.31 12.13
CA GLU A 206 -3.37 -3.40 11.03
C GLU A 206 -4.40 -3.43 9.89
N CYS A 207 -5.00 -4.59 9.61
CA CYS A 207 -6.05 -4.75 8.60
C CYS A 207 -7.49 -4.65 9.16
N GLY A 208 -7.68 -4.09 10.35
CA GLY A 208 -9.01 -3.93 10.98
C GLY A 208 -9.72 -5.28 11.19
N ALA A 209 -11.00 -5.38 10.83
CA ALA A 209 -11.78 -6.62 11.01
C ALA A 209 -11.63 -7.63 9.86
N LEU A 210 -10.55 -7.58 9.06
CA LEU A 210 -10.26 -8.57 8.01
C LEU A 210 -10.15 -10.00 8.57
N CYS A 211 -9.65 -10.15 9.79
CA CYS A 211 -9.59 -11.44 10.50
C CYS A 211 -10.96 -11.97 10.98
N ALA A 212 -12.04 -11.18 10.89
CA ALA A 212 -13.37 -11.58 11.37
C ALA A 212 -14.21 -12.30 10.31
N ARG A 213 -15.33 -12.90 10.75
CA ARG A 213 -16.35 -13.56 9.93
C ARG A 213 -17.74 -12.99 10.24
N PRO A 214 -18.52 -12.57 9.21
CA PRO A 214 -18.11 -12.37 7.81
C PRO A 214 -16.91 -11.42 7.70
N VAL A 215 -16.17 -11.49 6.58
CA VAL A 215 -14.98 -10.65 6.34
C VAL A 215 -15.38 -9.18 6.27
N GLY A 216 -14.54 -8.28 6.81
CA GLY A 216 -14.77 -6.84 6.76
C GLY A 216 -13.53 -6.00 7.05
N ALA A 217 -12.63 -5.85 6.08
CA ALA A 217 -11.50 -4.92 6.21
C ALA A 217 -11.95 -3.46 6.43
N ASN A 218 -13.15 -3.11 5.95
CA ASN A 218 -13.81 -1.82 6.17
C ASN A 218 -14.61 -1.78 7.49
N ASP A 219 -14.06 -2.36 8.55
CA ASP A 219 -14.68 -2.37 9.88
C ASP A 219 -13.60 -2.47 10.97
N SER A 220 -13.99 -2.15 12.20
CA SER A 220 -13.06 -1.96 13.31
C SER A 220 -12.74 -3.26 14.06
N LEU A 221 -11.58 -3.31 14.71
CA LEU A 221 -11.17 -4.42 15.58
C LEU A 221 -10.76 -3.89 16.95
N LEU A 222 -11.36 -4.42 18.02
CA LEU A 222 -10.98 -4.12 19.40
C LEU A 222 -9.96 -5.15 19.87
N VAL A 223 -8.87 -4.66 20.45
CA VAL A 223 -7.82 -5.49 21.02
C VAL A 223 -7.67 -5.19 22.51
N ARG A 224 -7.56 -6.26 23.30
CA ARG A 224 -7.27 -6.23 24.74
C ARG A 224 -5.97 -6.98 24.99
N LEU A 225 -4.88 -6.25 25.18
CA LEU A 225 -3.53 -6.80 25.36
C LEU A 225 -3.19 -6.89 26.86
N ARG A 226 -2.75 -8.06 27.30
CA ARG A 226 -2.22 -8.36 28.63
C ARG A 226 -0.74 -8.73 28.53
N HIS A 227 -0.09 -9.00 29.65
CA HIS A 227 1.34 -9.32 29.67
C HIS A 227 1.68 -10.73 29.15
N ASP A 228 0.69 -11.62 29.02
CA ASP A 228 0.87 -13.02 28.60
C ASP A 228 0.04 -13.40 27.36
N SER A 229 -0.86 -12.52 26.94
CA SER A 229 -1.85 -12.81 25.92
C SER A 229 -2.47 -11.53 25.35
N PHE A 230 -3.13 -11.63 24.21
CA PHE A 230 -4.05 -10.60 23.72
C PHE A 230 -5.37 -11.23 23.27
N THR A 231 -6.47 -10.52 23.46
CA THR A 231 -7.79 -10.92 23.00
C THR A 231 -8.25 -9.96 21.91
N ILE A 232 -8.74 -10.48 20.79
CA ILE A 232 -9.33 -9.67 19.73
C ILE A 232 -10.83 -9.95 19.60
N GLU A 233 -11.59 -8.90 19.32
CA GLU A 233 -13.03 -8.97 19.17
C GLU A 233 -13.51 -7.83 18.24
N PRO A 234 -14.32 -8.11 17.21
CA PRO A 234 -14.89 -7.04 16.40
C PRO A 234 -16.00 -6.33 17.19
N PRO A 235 -16.03 -4.99 17.30
CA PRO A 235 -17.10 -4.25 17.97
C PRO A 235 -18.47 -4.44 17.29
N ASN A 236 -18.47 -4.79 16.01
CA ASN A 236 -19.68 -5.11 15.27
C ASN A 236 -20.28 -6.46 15.72
N PRO A 237 -21.51 -6.49 16.27
CA PRO A 237 -22.13 -7.71 16.78
C PRO A 237 -22.47 -8.74 15.71
N SER A 238 -22.54 -8.34 14.43
CA SER A 238 -22.74 -9.26 13.32
C SER A 238 -21.48 -10.07 12.96
N ARG A 239 -20.33 -9.72 13.55
CA ARG A 239 -19.03 -10.34 13.27
C ARG A 239 -18.49 -11.10 14.48
N ARG A 240 -17.67 -12.11 14.19
CA ARG A 240 -16.92 -12.89 15.18
C ARG A 240 -15.53 -13.23 14.66
N CYS A 241 -14.57 -13.38 15.56
CA CYS A 241 -13.29 -14.02 15.28
C CYS A 241 -13.35 -15.49 15.71
N THR A 242 -12.68 -16.36 14.94
CA THR A 242 -12.51 -17.79 15.25
C THR A 242 -11.01 -18.13 15.24
N PRO A 243 -10.55 -19.20 15.90
CA PRO A 243 -9.12 -19.45 16.03
C PRO A 243 -8.44 -19.61 14.68
N ASP A 244 -9.12 -20.27 13.72
CA ASP A 244 -8.65 -20.41 12.34
C ASP A 244 -8.57 -19.06 11.61
N SER A 245 -9.53 -18.16 11.81
CA SER A 245 -9.57 -16.88 11.10
C SER A 245 -8.48 -15.93 11.58
N VAL A 246 -8.17 -15.97 12.88
CA VAL A 246 -7.09 -15.21 13.49
C VAL A 246 -5.74 -15.79 13.11
N ALA A 247 -5.56 -17.10 13.24
CA ALA A 247 -4.33 -17.77 12.85
C ALA A 247 -4.02 -17.54 11.37
N ALA A 248 -5.00 -17.68 10.46
CA ALA A 248 -4.81 -17.43 9.04
C ALA A 248 -4.36 -15.99 8.75
N HIS A 249 -4.81 -15.02 9.54
CA HIS A 249 -4.40 -13.62 9.36
C HIS A 249 -3.00 -13.35 9.93
N SER A 250 -2.57 -14.06 10.98
CA SER A 250 -1.17 -14.02 11.43
C SER A 250 -0.17 -14.45 10.34
N LEU A 251 -0.61 -15.28 9.38
CA LEU A 251 0.19 -15.76 8.25
C LEU A 251 0.09 -14.86 7.00
N TYR A 252 -0.74 -13.82 7.05
CA TYR A 252 -1.06 -13.00 5.88
C TYR A 252 0.17 -12.19 5.44
N GLU A 253 0.45 -12.24 4.13
CA GLU A 253 1.60 -11.57 3.48
C GLU A 253 2.97 -12.01 4.00
N GLN A 254 3.07 -13.22 4.58
CA GLN A 254 4.34 -13.76 5.05
C GLN A 254 4.84 -14.90 4.15
N PRO A 255 6.16 -14.93 3.85
CA PRO A 255 6.76 -16.05 3.12
C PRO A 255 6.95 -17.29 4.01
N ASP A 256 7.04 -17.11 5.33
CA ASP A 256 7.17 -18.19 6.32
C ASP A 256 5.95 -18.18 7.25
N PRO A 257 5.22 -19.30 7.43
CA PRO A 257 4.08 -19.35 8.34
C PRO A 257 4.48 -19.35 9.83
N ASN A 258 5.75 -19.49 10.17
CA ASN A 258 6.21 -19.63 11.56
C ASN A 258 6.67 -18.31 12.17
N CYS A 259 6.93 -17.28 11.37
CA CYS A 259 7.40 -16.00 11.86
C CYS A 259 7.13 -14.87 10.88
N PHE A 260 7.28 -13.64 11.38
CA PHE A 260 7.40 -12.44 10.56
C PHE A 260 8.50 -11.54 11.11
N PHE A 261 8.96 -10.60 10.28
CA PHE A 261 10.07 -9.72 10.62
C PHE A 261 9.61 -8.27 10.69
N GLU A 262 10.08 -7.58 11.71
CA GLU A 262 9.93 -6.15 11.90
C GLU A 262 11.30 -5.52 12.22
N PRO A 263 11.46 -4.19 12.19
CA PRO A 263 12.70 -3.54 12.59
C PRO A 263 13.18 -3.94 14.00
N GLU A 264 12.26 -4.32 14.89
CA GLU A 264 12.55 -4.83 16.24
C GLU A 264 13.19 -6.23 16.24
N GLY A 265 12.94 -7.06 15.23
CA GLY A 265 13.42 -8.44 15.16
C GLY A 265 12.44 -9.43 14.54
N GLU A 266 12.69 -10.71 14.79
CA GLU A 266 11.84 -11.81 14.35
C GLU A 266 10.78 -12.12 15.41
N ILE A 267 9.51 -12.13 15.00
CA ILE A 267 8.40 -12.56 15.85
C ILE A 267 8.13 -14.03 15.54
N ASP A 268 8.51 -14.91 16.45
CA ASP A 268 8.28 -16.36 16.38
C ASP A 268 6.85 -16.71 16.83
N LEU A 269 6.14 -17.42 15.95
CA LEU A 269 4.76 -17.84 16.12
C LEU A 269 4.62 -19.35 16.41
N ARG A 270 5.69 -20.14 16.42
CA ARG A 270 5.64 -21.61 16.56
C ARG A 270 4.98 -22.10 17.84
N GLN A 271 5.07 -21.31 18.91
CA GLN A 271 4.46 -21.62 20.21
C GLN A 271 3.13 -20.89 20.43
N CYS A 272 2.59 -20.23 19.39
CA CYS A 272 1.34 -19.50 19.51
C CYS A 272 0.15 -20.43 19.70
N GLN A 273 -0.71 -20.08 20.64
CA GLN A 273 -1.99 -20.75 20.88
C GLN A 273 -3.13 -19.79 20.58
N PHE A 274 -4.13 -20.27 19.84
CA PHE A 274 -5.33 -19.51 19.50
C PHE A 274 -6.52 -20.18 20.17
N GLN A 275 -7.08 -19.54 21.20
CA GLN A 275 -8.17 -20.09 21.99
C GLN A 275 -9.42 -19.23 21.87
N GLN A 276 -10.55 -19.84 21.55
CA GLN A 276 -11.84 -19.15 21.60
C GLN A 276 -12.15 -18.73 23.05
N SER A 277 -12.32 -17.43 23.30
CA SER A 277 -12.57 -16.89 24.64
C SER A 277 -14.02 -16.42 24.85
N SER A 278 -14.77 -16.21 23.78
CA SER A 278 -16.23 -16.01 23.80
C SER A 278 -16.84 -16.49 22.48
N ALA A 279 -18.15 -16.36 22.26
CA ALA A 279 -18.74 -16.65 20.94
C ALA A 279 -18.20 -15.76 19.80
N ARG A 280 -17.49 -14.66 20.12
CA ARG A 280 -17.03 -13.65 19.17
C ARG A 280 -15.54 -13.29 19.27
N ALA A 281 -14.87 -13.71 20.34
CA ALA A 281 -13.51 -13.30 20.66
C ALA A 281 -12.55 -14.49 20.70
N VAL A 282 -11.30 -14.22 20.31
CA VAL A 282 -10.17 -15.17 20.35
C VAL A 282 -9.06 -14.56 21.18
N THR A 283 -8.51 -15.35 22.10
CA THR A 283 -7.31 -15.02 22.85
C THR A 283 -6.12 -15.75 22.26
N VAL A 284 -5.02 -15.02 22.09
CA VAL A 284 -3.76 -15.51 21.55
C VAL A 284 -2.65 -15.33 22.58
N SER A 285 -1.79 -16.31 22.72
CA SER A 285 -0.61 -16.29 23.62
C SER A 285 0.57 -17.02 22.98
N GLY A 286 1.77 -16.90 23.56
CA GLY A 286 2.93 -17.70 23.17
C GLY A 286 3.83 -17.11 22.07
N SER A 287 3.59 -15.88 21.63
CA SER A 287 4.45 -15.18 20.66
C SER A 287 5.72 -14.68 21.33
N VAL A 288 6.87 -14.88 20.67
CA VAL A 288 8.19 -14.51 21.21
C VAL A 288 8.91 -13.60 20.22
N LEU A 289 9.44 -12.48 20.69
CA LEU A 289 10.34 -11.64 19.91
C LEU A 289 11.78 -12.12 20.12
N HIS A 290 12.46 -12.43 19.02
CA HIS A 290 13.91 -12.54 18.96
C HIS A 290 14.48 -11.22 18.42
N PRO A 291 15.07 -10.37 19.29
CA PRO A 291 15.50 -9.04 18.88
C PRO A 291 16.50 -9.07 17.72
N ALA A 292 16.39 -8.09 16.82
CA ALA A 292 17.33 -7.93 15.72
C ALA A 292 18.76 -7.75 16.26
N VAL A 293 19.71 -8.56 15.77
CA VAL A 293 21.14 -8.42 16.11
C VAL A 293 21.68 -7.07 15.62
N ARG A 294 21.19 -6.63 14.46
CA ARG A 294 21.48 -5.33 13.86
C ARG A 294 20.16 -4.71 13.41
N PRO A 295 19.73 -3.60 14.02
CA PRO A 295 18.54 -2.88 13.57
C PRO A 295 18.74 -2.39 12.14
N THR A 296 17.77 -2.67 11.29
CA THR A 296 17.74 -2.16 9.91
C THR A 296 16.45 -1.43 9.65
N THR A 297 16.51 -0.41 8.81
CA THR A 297 15.33 0.31 8.34
C THR A 297 15.14 0.06 6.86
N LYS A 298 13.94 -0.32 6.45
CA LYS A 298 13.64 -0.50 5.03
C LYS A 298 13.46 0.86 4.36
N LEU A 299 14.08 1.04 3.20
CA LEU A 299 13.99 2.24 2.40
C LEU A 299 13.17 1.94 1.13
N GLU A 300 12.27 2.85 0.80
CA GLU A 300 11.43 2.80 -0.39
C GLU A 300 11.65 4.06 -1.23
N GLY A 301 11.69 3.94 -2.55
CA GLY A 301 11.84 5.08 -3.45
C GLY A 301 11.50 4.71 -4.89
N ALA A 302 10.88 5.65 -5.61
CA ALA A 302 10.42 5.43 -6.97
C ALA A 302 11.17 6.33 -7.97
N VAL A 303 11.20 5.94 -9.24
CA VAL A 303 11.72 6.76 -10.35
C VAL A 303 10.67 6.90 -11.43
N LEU A 304 10.60 8.08 -12.05
CA LEU A 304 9.76 8.32 -13.22
C LEU A 304 10.40 7.62 -14.43
N ARG A 305 9.65 6.72 -15.09
CA ARG A 305 10.08 6.00 -16.29
C ARG A 305 9.52 6.55 -17.59
N GLY A 306 8.52 7.43 -17.52
CA GLY A 306 7.89 8.06 -18.68
C GLY A 306 6.42 8.31 -18.43
N TYR A 307 5.64 8.39 -19.50
CA TYR A 307 4.21 8.65 -19.51
C TYR A 307 3.49 7.58 -20.31
N ARG A 308 2.29 7.21 -19.88
CA ARG A 308 1.48 6.14 -20.46
C ARG A 308 0.30 6.69 -21.24
N SER A 309 -0.01 6.02 -22.33
CA SER A 309 -1.32 6.09 -22.97
C SER A 309 -1.79 4.67 -23.30
N ILE A 310 -3.10 4.46 -23.31
CA ILE A 310 -3.70 3.18 -23.66
C ILE A 310 -4.85 3.33 -24.64
N SER A 311 -5.11 2.28 -25.41
CA SER A 311 -6.37 2.07 -26.12
C SER A 311 -6.89 0.66 -25.86
N ILE A 312 -8.20 0.54 -25.64
CA ILE A 312 -8.87 -0.74 -25.32
C ILE A 312 -9.75 -1.13 -26.49
N ALA A 313 -9.63 -2.37 -26.96
CA ALA A 313 -10.43 -2.91 -28.06
C ALA A 313 -10.85 -4.37 -27.81
N GLY A 314 -11.93 -4.80 -28.45
CA GLY A 314 -12.32 -6.20 -28.57
C GLY A 314 -12.00 -6.77 -29.95
N LEU A 315 -11.72 -8.07 -30.01
CA LEU A 315 -11.63 -8.86 -31.22
C LEU A 315 -12.63 -10.01 -31.14
N HIS A 316 -13.33 -10.28 -32.25
CA HIS A 316 -14.27 -11.39 -32.37
C HIS A 316 -14.00 -12.30 -33.57
N ASP A 317 -13.32 -11.82 -34.62
CA ASP A 317 -13.01 -12.64 -35.79
C ASP A 317 -12.05 -13.78 -35.40
N PRO A 318 -12.47 -15.06 -35.51
CA PRO A 318 -11.61 -16.20 -35.14
C PRO A 318 -10.30 -16.24 -35.93
N ALA A 319 -10.29 -15.76 -37.18
CA ALA A 319 -9.08 -15.69 -37.98
C ALA A 319 -8.14 -14.58 -37.47
N ALA A 320 -8.67 -13.44 -37.04
CA ALA A 320 -7.86 -12.39 -36.42
C ALA A 320 -7.31 -12.82 -35.07
N ILE A 321 -8.10 -13.52 -34.25
CA ILE A 321 -7.68 -14.06 -32.94
C ILE A 321 -6.55 -15.09 -33.13
N ALA A 322 -6.70 -16.00 -34.10
CA ALA A 322 -5.68 -17.01 -34.41
C ALA A 322 -4.37 -16.40 -34.92
N ASN A 323 -4.44 -15.26 -35.63
CA ASN A 323 -3.29 -14.56 -36.22
C ASN A 323 -2.91 -13.29 -35.45
N LEU A 324 -3.29 -13.16 -34.19
CA LEU A 324 -3.07 -11.92 -33.42
C LEU A 324 -1.58 -11.59 -33.29
N ALA A 325 -0.70 -12.60 -33.24
CA ALA A 325 0.75 -12.38 -33.24
C ALA A 325 1.26 -11.74 -34.55
N GLU A 326 0.68 -12.10 -35.71
CA GLU A 326 1.00 -11.49 -37.00
C GLU A 326 0.53 -10.02 -37.03
N ILE A 327 -0.66 -9.75 -36.51
CA ILE A 327 -1.19 -8.39 -36.36
C ILE A 327 -0.27 -7.55 -35.46
N GLU A 328 0.10 -8.05 -34.30
CA GLU A 328 0.99 -7.35 -33.36
C GLU A 328 2.33 -7.01 -34.00
N GLN A 329 2.93 -7.98 -34.70
CA GLN A 329 4.23 -7.80 -35.35
C GLN A 329 4.17 -6.71 -36.42
N GLY A 330 3.18 -6.74 -37.32
CA GLY A 330 3.02 -5.72 -38.35
C GLY A 330 2.74 -4.33 -37.79
N VAL A 331 2.00 -4.23 -36.67
CA VAL A 331 1.79 -2.95 -35.98
C VAL A 331 3.10 -2.42 -35.41
N ARG A 332 3.93 -3.26 -34.80
CA ARG A 332 5.24 -2.85 -34.26
C ARG A 332 6.15 -2.29 -35.34
N GLU A 333 6.26 -2.99 -36.47
CA GLU A 333 7.05 -2.55 -37.62
C GLU A 333 6.55 -1.20 -38.15
N ALA A 334 5.23 -1.07 -38.38
CA ALA A 334 4.65 0.16 -38.88
C ALA A 334 4.79 1.35 -37.92
N VAL A 335 4.73 1.10 -36.60
CA VAL A 335 5.00 2.12 -35.58
C VAL A 335 6.48 2.51 -35.60
N GLN A 336 7.41 1.56 -35.65
CA GLN A 336 8.85 1.84 -35.71
C GLN A 336 9.22 2.69 -36.93
N GLU A 337 8.62 2.44 -38.09
CA GLU A 337 8.81 3.25 -39.31
C GLU A 337 8.25 4.68 -39.19
N SER A 338 7.15 4.85 -38.45
CA SER A 338 6.40 6.12 -38.40
C SER A 338 6.75 6.99 -37.17
N ALA A 339 7.37 6.42 -36.14
CA ALA A 339 7.59 7.06 -34.84
C ALA A 339 8.91 7.85 -34.77
N SER A 340 9.23 8.64 -35.81
CA SER A 340 10.47 9.44 -35.86
C SER A 340 10.57 10.54 -34.79
N PHE A 341 9.46 10.85 -34.11
CA PHE A 341 9.36 11.84 -33.03
C PHE A 341 9.79 11.31 -31.65
N VAL A 342 10.13 10.03 -31.53
CA VAL A 342 10.69 9.43 -30.32
C VAL A 342 11.92 8.59 -30.68
N ARG A 343 12.97 8.64 -29.86
CA ARG A 343 14.19 7.87 -30.16
C ARG A 343 13.90 6.38 -30.01
N GLU A 344 14.50 5.58 -30.89
CA GLU A 344 14.48 4.13 -30.76
C GLU A 344 15.03 3.69 -29.39
N GLY A 345 14.32 2.76 -28.75
CA GLY A 345 14.65 2.28 -27.40
C GLY A 345 14.14 3.17 -26.25
N GLU A 346 13.65 4.38 -26.51
CA GLU A 346 13.10 5.28 -25.48
C GLU A 346 11.59 5.10 -25.24
N TYR A 347 10.93 4.21 -26.00
CA TYR A 347 9.53 3.87 -25.78
C TYR A 347 9.31 2.36 -25.68
N THR A 348 8.19 1.99 -25.07
CA THR A 348 7.66 0.63 -25.12
C THR A 348 6.28 0.64 -25.75
N LEU A 349 5.98 -0.40 -26.52
CA LEU A 349 4.64 -0.68 -27.03
C LEU A 349 4.26 -2.09 -26.59
N ARG A 350 3.15 -2.24 -25.90
CA ARG A 350 2.67 -3.51 -25.34
C ARG A 350 1.26 -3.81 -25.83
N PHE A 351 0.99 -5.10 -25.99
CA PHE A 351 -0.30 -5.66 -26.39
C PHE A 351 -0.71 -6.63 -25.29
N LEU A 352 -1.69 -6.24 -24.46
CA LEU A 352 -2.21 -7.10 -23.40
C LEU A 352 -3.46 -7.82 -23.93
N ARG A 353 -3.39 -9.15 -24.03
CA ARG A 353 -4.43 -9.99 -24.63
C ARG A 353 -5.25 -10.72 -23.56
N TYR A 354 -6.28 -10.07 -23.04
CA TYR A 354 -7.21 -10.67 -22.09
C TYR A 354 -8.05 -11.76 -22.75
N GLY A 355 -8.18 -12.90 -22.08
CA GLY A 355 -8.74 -14.14 -22.62
C GLY A 355 -7.70 -15.08 -23.24
N LEU A 356 -6.47 -14.60 -23.47
CA LEU A 356 -5.35 -15.41 -23.94
C LEU A 356 -4.24 -15.49 -22.89
N ASP A 357 -3.48 -14.41 -22.69
CA ASP A 357 -2.27 -14.45 -21.88
C ASP A 357 -1.82 -13.10 -21.26
N ALA A 358 -2.74 -12.13 -21.11
CA ALA A 358 -2.44 -10.84 -20.48
C ALA A 358 -1.91 -10.93 -19.03
N VAL A 359 -2.24 -12.00 -18.28
CA VAL A 359 -1.91 -12.16 -16.85
C VAL A 359 -0.63 -12.99 -16.66
N CYS A 360 -0.61 -14.22 -17.18
CA CYS A 360 0.52 -15.14 -17.00
C CYS A 360 1.63 -14.96 -18.06
N GLY A 361 1.42 -14.08 -19.04
CA GLY A 361 2.29 -13.96 -20.20
C GLY A 361 2.33 -15.24 -21.04
N ARG A 362 3.30 -15.32 -21.96
CA ARG A 362 3.48 -16.47 -22.87
C ARG A 362 4.10 -17.70 -22.19
N CYS A 363 4.06 -17.77 -20.85
CA CYS A 363 4.55 -18.90 -20.07
C CYS A 363 3.68 -20.16 -20.26
N THR A 364 2.42 -19.99 -20.64
CA THR A 364 1.48 -21.08 -20.93
C THR A 364 0.91 -20.91 -22.33
N ALA A 365 0.79 -22.01 -23.06
CA ALA A 365 0.09 -22.00 -24.35
C ALA A 365 -1.39 -21.61 -24.14
N PRO A 366 -2.01 -20.87 -25.08
CA PRO A 366 -3.44 -20.59 -25.02
C PRO A 366 -4.25 -21.90 -24.94
N ALA A 367 -5.32 -21.89 -24.16
CA ALA A 367 -6.24 -23.01 -24.12
C ALA A 367 -6.86 -23.27 -25.51
N ALA A 368 -7.08 -24.53 -25.84
CA ALA A 368 -7.81 -24.94 -27.04
C ALA A 368 -9.22 -25.44 -26.63
N PRO A 369 -10.30 -25.02 -27.33
CA PRO A 369 -10.32 -24.06 -28.43
C PRO A 369 -10.03 -22.62 -27.97
N LEU A 370 -9.60 -21.77 -28.92
CA LEU A 370 -9.42 -20.33 -28.67
C LEU A 370 -10.75 -19.68 -28.25
N PRO A 371 -10.71 -18.61 -27.44
CA PRO A 371 -11.91 -17.90 -27.03
C PRO A 371 -12.62 -17.23 -28.23
N ALA A 372 -13.94 -17.07 -28.12
CA ALA A 372 -14.74 -16.39 -29.13
C ALA A 372 -14.50 -14.86 -29.16
N GLU A 373 -14.04 -14.29 -28.06
CA GLU A 373 -13.71 -12.87 -27.94
C GLU A 373 -12.40 -12.69 -27.17
N VAL A 374 -11.61 -11.71 -27.57
CA VAL A 374 -10.36 -11.31 -26.91
C VAL A 374 -10.42 -9.82 -26.62
N GLY A 375 -10.08 -9.44 -25.39
CA GLY A 375 -9.82 -8.05 -25.03
C GLY A 375 -8.37 -7.69 -25.31
N LEU A 376 -8.13 -6.63 -26.07
CA LEU A 376 -6.80 -6.12 -26.38
C LEU A 376 -6.60 -4.74 -25.76
N VAL A 377 -5.54 -4.59 -24.97
CA VAL A 377 -5.05 -3.28 -24.53
C VAL A 377 -3.76 -2.97 -25.26
N LEU A 378 -3.79 -1.92 -26.08
CA LEU A 378 -2.60 -1.29 -26.65
C LEU A 378 -2.07 -0.31 -25.61
N GLU A 379 -0.83 -0.46 -25.16
CA GLU A 379 -0.20 0.45 -24.22
C GLU A 379 1.10 0.98 -24.81
N ALA A 380 1.28 2.30 -24.82
CA ALA A 380 2.57 2.91 -25.07
C ALA A 380 3.07 3.62 -23.82
N VAL A 381 4.37 3.49 -23.54
CA VAL A 381 5.08 4.32 -22.56
C VAL A 381 6.25 5.02 -23.24
N ALA A 382 6.36 6.33 -23.09
CA ALA A 382 7.37 7.16 -23.75
C ALA A 382 7.85 8.32 -22.84
N PRO A 383 8.91 9.06 -23.22
CA PRO A 383 9.47 10.12 -22.37
C PRO A 383 8.51 11.28 -22.06
N SER A 384 7.53 11.55 -22.93
CA SER A 384 6.48 12.55 -22.71
C SER A 384 5.06 12.01 -22.97
N GLN A 385 4.05 12.64 -22.37
CA GLN A 385 2.65 12.29 -22.58
C GLN A 385 2.24 12.43 -24.05
N GLU A 386 2.72 13.49 -24.72
CA GLU A 386 2.46 13.74 -26.15
C GLU A 386 3.02 12.60 -27.03
N GLN A 387 4.24 12.13 -26.73
CA GLN A 387 4.84 11.02 -27.46
C GLN A 387 4.09 9.71 -27.22
N ALA A 388 3.64 9.45 -25.98
CA ALA A 388 2.85 8.27 -25.66
C ALA A 388 1.48 8.28 -26.37
N ASP A 389 0.82 9.44 -26.42
CA ASP A 389 -0.45 9.63 -27.13
C ASP A 389 -0.29 9.39 -28.64
N ALA A 390 0.77 9.94 -29.24
CA ALA A 390 1.07 9.76 -30.65
C ALA A 390 1.36 8.29 -30.99
N LEU A 391 2.12 7.59 -30.14
CA LEU A 391 2.41 6.15 -30.31
C LEU A 391 1.15 5.29 -30.25
N VAL A 392 0.27 5.52 -29.26
CA VAL A 392 -1.01 4.78 -29.17
C VAL A 392 -1.91 5.09 -30.36
N SER A 393 -2.01 6.35 -30.76
CA SER A 393 -2.81 6.74 -31.93
C SER A 393 -2.34 6.05 -33.21
N LEU A 394 -1.03 5.99 -33.43
CA LEU A 394 -0.42 5.24 -34.52
C LEU A 394 -0.70 3.74 -34.40
N ALA A 395 -0.41 3.13 -33.26
CA ALA A 395 -0.58 1.71 -33.03
C ALA A 395 -2.04 1.27 -33.23
N ARG A 396 -2.99 2.03 -32.69
CA ARG A 396 -4.44 1.81 -32.85
C ARG A 396 -4.85 1.88 -34.31
N SER A 397 -4.46 2.95 -35.01
CA SER A 397 -4.79 3.14 -36.43
C SER A 397 -4.24 2.00 -37.28
N LYS A 398 -2.99 1.57 -37.04
CA LYS A 398 -2.38 0.44 -37.73
C LYS A 398 -3.06 -0.87 -37.38
N ALA A 399 -3.34 -1.15 -36.11
CA ALA A 399 -3.96 -2.40 -35.66
C ALA A 399 -5.34 -2.63 -36.28
N LEU A 400 -6.13 -1.56 -36.47
CA LEU A 400 -7.44 -1.63 -37.12
C LEU A 400 -7.36 -2.08 -38.60
N HIS A 401 -6.26 -1.74 -39.28
CA HIS A 401 -6.08 -1.95 -40.72
C HIS A 401 -5.06 -3.05 -41.06
N GLN A 402 -4.31 -3.55 -40.09
CA GLN A 402 -3.22 -4.51 -40.29
C GLN A 402 -3.72 -5.78 -40.99
N GLY A 403 -3.00 -6.19 -42.04
CA GLY A 403 -3.27 -7.45 -42.74
C GLY A 403 -2.88 -8.65 -41.88
N PHE A 404 -3.55 -9.79 -42.11
CA PHE A 404 -3.20 -11.07 -41.50
C PHE A 404 -3.62 -12.23 -42.40
N THR A 405 -3.02 -13.40 -42.18
CA THR A 405 -3.28 -14.61 -42.95
C THR A 405 -4.76 -15.02 -42.86
N GLY A 406 -5.41 -15.19 -44.01
CA GLY A 406 -6.81 -15.60 -44.08
C GLY A 406 -7.84 -14.47 -43.88
N ARG A 407 -7.39 -13.21 -43.84
CA ARG A 407 -8.28 -12.05 -43.76
C ARG A 407 -9.20 -11.95 -44.97
N LYS A 408 -10.49 -11.75 -44.72
CA LYS A 408 -11.53 -11.60 -45.77
C LYS A 408 -11.86 -10.15 -46.14
N ALA A 409 -11.62 -9.20 -45.22
CA ALA A 409 -11.93 -7.78 -45.37
C ALA A 409 -10.66 -6.91 -45.47
N THR A 410 -10.82 -5.62 -45.75
CA THR A 410 -9.71 -4.65 -45.87
C THR A 410 -9.34 -3.94 -44.56
N ALA A 411 -10.26 -3.92 -43.59
CA ALA A 411 -10.15 -3.22 -42.32
C ALA A 411 -11.03 -3.89 -41.25
N GLY A 412 -11.05 -3.34 -40.03
CA GLY A 412 -12.05 -3.69 -39.02
C GLY A 412 -11.63 -4.80 -38.06
N ASN A 413 -10.33 -4.93 -37.78
CA ASN A 413 -9.83 -5.97 -36.87
C ASN A 413 -10.27 -5.77 -35.41
N LEU A 414 -10.56 -4.52 -35.03
CA LEU A 414 -10.77 -4.09 -33.66
C LEU A 414 -12.12 -3.39 -33.50
N ALA A 415 -12.81 -3.66 -32.39
CA ALA A 415 -14.00 -2.93 -31.95
C ALA A 415 -13.66 -2.10 -30.70
N PHE A 416 -13.85 -0.77 -30.75
CA PHE A 416 -13.55 0.12 -29.62
C PHE A 416 -14.82 0.41 -28.82
N PRO A 417 -14.81 0.23 -27.48
CA PRO A 417 -15.99 0.47 -26.65
C PRO A 417 -16.22 1.95 -26.33
N PHE A 418 -15.25 2.83 -26.60
CA PHE A 418 -15.30 4.24 -26.21
C PHE A 418 -14.93 5.18 -27.37
N SER A 419 -15.44 6.42 -27.31
CA SER A 419 -15.10 7.53 -28.21
C SER A 419 -14.95 8.81 -27.37
N PRO A 420 -13.73 9.36 -27.20
CA PRO A 420 -12.46 8.92 -27.80
C PRO A 420 -12.03 7.53 -27.29
N SER A 421 -11.28 6.81 -28.13
CA SER A 421 -10.82 5.43 -27.87
C SER A 421 -9.48 5.35 -27.13
N ASP A 422 -8.81 6.49 -26.94
CA ASP A 422 -7.47 6.59 -26.37
C ASP A 422 -7.55 7.31 -25.02
N PHE A 423 -6.83 6.80 -24.03
CA PHE A 423 -6.84 7.29 -22.66
C PHE A 423 -5.42 7.59 -22.19
N GLN A 424 -5.23 8.78 -21.61
CA GLN A 424 -4.00 9.15 -20.96
C GLN A 424 -3.89 8.46 -19.60
N GLY A 425 -2.81 7.71 -19.39
CA GLY A 425 -2.48 7.07 -18.11
C GLY A 425 -1.59 7.93 -17.21
N GLY A 426 -0.99 9.00 -17.74
CA GLY A 426 -0.13 9.89 -16.97
C GLY A 426 1.25 9.28 -16.68
N PRO A 427 1.98 9.82 -15.67
CA PRO A 427 3.33 9.37 -15.36
C PRO A 427 3.39 7.91 -14.89
N VAL A 428 4.41 7.18 -15.33
CA VAL A 428 4.69 5.78 -14.96
C VAL A 428 5.91 5.76 -14.06
N TYR A 429 5.79 5.08 -12.93
CA TYR A 429 6.86 4.95 -11.96
C TYR A 429 7.30 3.50 -11.80
N GLU A 430 8.52 3.31 -11.31
CA GLU A 430 9.09 2.03 -10.92
C GLU A 430 9.78 2.17 -9.55
N PHE A 431 9.70 1.14 -8.70
CA PHE A 431 10.50 1.12 -7.47
C PHE A 431 11.98 0.96 -7.83
N ALA A 432 12.80 1.92 -7.44
CA ALA A 432 14.25 1.91 -7.65
C ALA A 432 15.03 1.70 -6.33
N LEU A 433 14.40 2.02 -5.21
CA LEU A 433 14.94 1.80 -3.87
C LEU A 433 13.95 0.90 -3.12
N TYR A 434 14.37 -0.32 -2.82
CA TYR A 434 13.67 -1.27 -1.95
C TYR A 434 14.71 -2.08 -1.15
N HIS A 435 15.36 -1.40 -0.21
CA HIS A 435 16.61 -1.87 0.43
C HIS A 435 16.55 -1.72 1.94
N LEU A 436 17.25 -2.58 2.67
CA LEU A 436 17.51 -2.44 4.09
C LEU A 436 18.73 -1.55 4.30
N LEU A 437 18.59 -0.58 5.19
CA LEU A 437 19.63 0.30 5.65
C LEU A 437 20.03 -0.08 7.07
N ASP A 438 21.26 -0.50 7.26
CA ASP A 438 21.89 -0.62 8.56
C ASP A 438 22.51 0.75 8.88
N LEU A 439 21.74 1.75 9.27
CA LEU A 439 22.22 3.02 9.84
C LEU A 439 21.16 3.48 10.85
N PRO A 440 21.54 4.10 11.98
CA PRO A 440 20.56 4.68 12.88
C PRO A 440 19.76 5.75 12.14
N LEU A 441 18.48 5.47 11.89
CA LEU A 441 17.57 6.41 11.29
C LEU A 441 16.93 7.24 12.40
N ILE A 442 17.01 8.55 12.29
CA ILE A 442 16.50 9.44 13.33
C ILE A 442 15.30 10.21 12.78
N CYS A 443 14.18 9.50 12.62
CA CYS A 443 12.86 10.10 12.40
C CYS A 443 12.40 10.76 13.71
N LYS A 444 12.68 12.05 13.89
CA LYS A 444 12.28 12.76 15.10
C LYS A 444 10.85 13.26 14.99
N PRO A 445 10.03 13.11 16.04
CA PRO A 445 8.74 13.76 16.11
C PRO A 445 8.87 15.27 16.35
N GLU A 446 7.96 16.03 15.75
CA GLU A 446 7.77 17.47 15.96
C GLU A 446 6.35 17.73 16.46
N LEU A 447 6.18 18.58 17.48
CA LEU A 447 4.85 18.93 18.00
C LEU A 447 4.32 20.20 17.32
N LEU A 448 3.08 20.15 16.83
CA LEU A 448 2.34 21.30 16.35
C LEU A 448 1.00 21.43 17.09
N GLU A 449 0.48 22.65 17.18
CA GLU A 449 -0.90 22.91 17.60
C GLU A 449 -1.77 23.18 16.36
N ILE A 450 -2.93 22.52 16.28
CA ILE A 450 -4.00 22.83 15.33
C ILE A 450 -5.13 23.49 16.12
N LYS A 451 -5.66 24.59 15.58
CA LYS A 451 -6.70 25.43 16.20
C LYS A 451 -7.93 25.54 15.32
#